data_AF-A0A1T2L3Y5-F1
#
_entry.id   AF-A0A1T2L3Y5-F1
#
_cell.length_a   1.000
_cell.length_b   1.000
_cell.length_c   1.000
_cell.angle_alpha   90.00
_cell.angle_beta   90.00
_cell.angle_gamma   90.00
#
_symmetry.space_group_name_H-M   'P 1'
#
loop_
_entity.id
_entity.type
_entity.pdbx_description
1 polymer ?
#
loop_
_entity_poly.entity_id
_entity_poly.type
_entity_poly.pdbx_seq_one_letter_code
_entity_poly.pdbx_strand_id
1 'polypeptide(L)'
;MPFSKAYLLYSQTLNPAKTFNEMKAIRSIEKVMMRADDGVDVLNINSVVLDQAAQEIRESYSSQAAYHGGAHLEKLQKFLVDKKIIKPFTWLNPIKRGEDTVEKVGKKGAEHRNKKLPDENALLALAEIFAIGKERLSPRDLFTTSAVAILLTAPARASELFYLKADCLHEDVDRHGNKALGIKWYSGKGYGHEVEWVPSAMESTVREAVNRLKNLSKSARKFAKSLEQRSVGDGVVEGITGFPFVQYKTGDDVSVKWSEGLFTLFQNQLHTKKGTNEQKLWMPNINTLNEDLAPTKKKKRGTNELADVKSVFERSDYSSYKMTTHQIRHLLTTIAKVNGMETELLTKWAGRANEKHNRVYNHTLPEQYNKQLSVITGNDKASNENLPVIEILKPETIQEINTNASLTAHQTEFGACIHDYIISPCSKHRNCVTCAEQVCIKGDEVKLERLKKRLASEQLLLESDKAAMDDGSIGADRHYNKRLETIKICSELIDRLTDDSLPDGTLIKLSSEVEMSHLDKALDINNRKRLPKIEKKRQTGVQTLNRPPHALAKLKMLRGS
;
A
#
# COMPACT_ATOMS: atom_id res chain seq x y z
N MET A 1 8.78 -43.56 21.64
CA MET A 1 8.44 -42.45 20.71
C MET A 1 9.39 -42.53 19.51
N PRO A 2 8.92 -42.38 18.26
CA PRO A 2 9.80 -42.30 17.09
C PRO A 2 10.78 -41.12 17.21
N PHE A 3 12.04 -41.30 16.76
CA PHE A 3 13.11 -40.29 16.87
C PHE A 3 12.68 -38.90 16.37
N SER A 4 12.01 -38.84 15.22
CA SER A 4 11.54 -37.60 14.60
C SER A 4 10.67 -36.77 15.54
N LYS A 5 9.73 -37.42 16.25
CA LYS A 5 8.84 -36.76 17.21
C LYS A 5 9.61 -36.26 18.43
N ALA A 6 10.57 -37.04 18.92
CA ALA A 6 11.41 -36.64 20.06
C ALA A 6 12.34 -35.45 19.71
N TYR A 7 12.96 -35.48 18.54
CA TYR A 7 13.82 -34.39 18.06
C TYR A 7 13.05 -33.08 17.85
N LEU A 8 11.85 -33.15 17.26
CA LEU A 8 10.99 -31.96 17.10
C LEU A 8 10.59 -31.38 18.44
N LEU A 9 10.18 -32.23 19.39
CA LEU A 9 9.84 -31.77 20.73
C LEU A 9 11.04 -31.09 21.40
N TYR A 10 12.21 -31.72 21.37
CA TYR A 10 13.45 -31.18 21.93
C TYR A 10 13.82 -29.81 21.32
N SER A 11 13.82 -29.70 19.99
CA SER A 11 14.13 -28.46 19.28
C SER A 11 13.17 -27.34 19.69
N GLN A 12 11.87 -27.65 19.77
CA GLN A 12 10.81 -26.68 20.07
C GLN A 12 10.74 -26.29 21.54
N THR A 13 11.20 -27.15 22.46
CA THR A 13 11.36 -26.79 23.87
C THR A 13 12.49 -25.78 24.07
N LEU A 14 13.59 -25.91 23.34
CA LEU A 14 14.74 -25.01 23.47
C LEU A 14 14.56 -23.70 22.71
N ASN A 15 14.04 -23.76 21.49
CA ASN A 15 13.82 -22.61 20.62
C ASN A 15 12.42 -22.68 20.00
N PRO A 16 11.38 -22.23 20.72
CA PRO A 16 10.01 -22.26 20.22
C PRO A 16 9.89 -21.44 18.93
N ALA A 17 9.49 -22.10 17.85
CA ALA A 17 9.33 -21.44 16.55
C ALA A 17 7.94 -21.74 15.97
N LYS A 18 7.29 -20.70 15.43
CA LYS A 18 5.96 -20.84 14.80
C LYS A 18 5.98 -21.71 13.53
N THR A 19 7.14 -21.86 12.88
CA THR A 19 7.30 -22.65 11.64
C THR A 19 8.26 -23.82 11.87
N PHE A 20 7.77 -25.04 11.68
CA PHE A 20 8.53 -26.29 11.81
C PHE A 20 9.39 -26.58 10.57
N ASN A 21 10.46 -25.81 10.37
CA ASN A 21 11.35 -26.00 9.22
C ASN A 21 12.18 -27.29 9.32
N GLU A 22 12.38 -27.82 10.53
CA GLU A 22 12.98 -29.13 10.83
C GLU A 22 12.28 -30.26 10.06
N MET A 23 10.96 -30.16 9.89
CA MET A 23 10.18 -31.18 9.17
C MET A 23 10.62 -31.35 7.72
N LYS A 24 11.15 -30.30 7.07
CA LYS A 24 11.64 -30.38 5.70
C LYS A 24 12.87 -31.29 5.62
N ALA A 25 13.81 -31.11 6.56
CA ALA A 25 15.00 -31.93 6.67
C ALA A 25 14.65 -33.41 6.94
N ILE A 26 13.79 -33.66 7.94
CA ILE A 26 13.40 -35.02 8.33
C ILE A 26 12.69 -35.74 7.19
N ARG A 27 11.72 -35.10 6.53
CA ARG A 27 10.97 -35.70 5.41
C ARG A 27 11.85 -36.00 4.21
N SER A 28 12.84 -35.15 3.94
CA SER A 28 13.76 -35.38 2.83
C SER A 28 14.73 -36.52 3.13
N ILE A 29 15.21 -36.65 4.36
CA ILE A 29 16.00 -37.83 4.78
C ILE A 29 15.14 -39.10 4.68
N GLU A 30 13.94 -39.09 5.25
CA GLU A 30 12.99 -40.21 5.18
C GLU A 30 12.77 -40.64 3.72
N LYS A 31 12.49 -39.70 2.83
CA LYS A 31 12.27 -39.99 1.40
C LYS A 31 13.51 -40.58 0.71
N VAL A 32 14.70 -40.09 1.03
CA VAL A 32 15.96 -40.60 0.46
C VAL A 32 16.25 -42.01 0.97
N MET A 33 16.12 -42.24 2.28
CA MET A 33 16.39 -43.53 2.89
C MET A 33 15.36 -44.59 2.47
N MET A 34 14.08 -44.22 2.35
CA MET A 34 13.04 -45.12 1.83
C MET A 34 13.25 -45.54 0.38
N ARG A 35 13.95 -44.72 -0.44
CA ARG A 35 14.30 -45.10 -1.82
C ARG A 35 15.45 -46.10 -1.90
N ALA A 36 16.20 -46.30 -0.82
CA ALA A 36 17.34 -47.19 -0.75
C ALA A 36 16.99 -48.59 -0.21
N ASP A 37 15.69 -48.93 -0.10
CA ASP A 37 15.11 -50.22 0.33
C ASP A 37 15.49 -50.76 1.75
N ASP A 38 16.30 -50.05 2.53
CA ASP A 38 16.78 -50.50 3.86
C ASP A 38 16.00 -49.96 5.07
N GLY A 39 14.83 -49.37 4.87
CA GLY A 39 14.08 -48.71 5.94
C GLY A 39 14.79 -47.45 6.47
N VAL A 40 14.14 -46.74 7.40
CA VAL A 40 14.64 -45.45 7.91
C VAL A 40 15.29 -45.65 9.26
N ASP A 41 16.63 -45.72 9.27
CA ASP A 41 17.44 -45.73 10.49
C ASP A 41 18.34 -44.49 10.60
N VAL A 42 18.14 -43.72 11.68
CA VAL A 42 18.88 -42.50 11.98
C VAL A 42 20.37 -42.78 12.18
N LEU A 43 20.75 -43.98 12.61
CA LEU A 43 22.14 -44.38 12.80
C LEU A 43 22.93 -44.44 11.48
N ASN A 44 22.23 -44.61 10.36
CA ASN A 44 22.83 -44.74 9.02
C ASN A 44 23.00 -43.39 8.30
N ILE A 45 22.68 -42.27 8.95
CA ILE A 45 22.86 -40.94 8.38
C ILE A 45 24.36 -40.64 8.21
N ASN A 46 24.76 -40.38 6.97
CA ASN A 46 26.11 -40.02 6.56
C ASN A 46 26.07 -38.86 5.55
N SER A 47 27.24 -38.41 5.07
CA SER A 47 27.34 -37.31 4.10
C SER A 47 26.56 -37.56 2.81
N VAL A 48 26.56 -38.80 2.30
CA VAL A 48 25.86 -39.18 1.05
C VAL A 48 24.35 -39.01 1.21
N VAL A 49 23.79 -39.49 2.33
CA VAL A 49 22.36 -39.32 2.65
C VAL A 49 21.99 -37.84 2.75
N LEU A 50 22.84 -37.02 3.38
CA LEU A 50 22.59 -35.58 3.51
C LEU A 50 22.71 -34.83 2.18
N ASP A 51 23.62 -35.21 1.30
CA ASP A 51 23.76 -34.63 -0.03
C ASP A 51 22.56 -34.96 -0.93
N GLN A 52 22.12 -36.21 -0.90
CA GLN A 52 20.90 -36.64 -1.59
C GLN A 52 19.65 -35.96 -1.02
N ALA A 53 19.57 -35.82 0.31
CA ALA A 53 18.46 -35.10 0.95
C ALA A 53 18.48 -33.61 0.59
N ALA A 54 19.65 -32.98 0.52
CA ALA A 54 19.78 -31.60 0.08
C ALA A 54 19.36 -31.42 -1.38
N GLN A 55 19.68 -32.38 -2.26
CA GLN A 55 19.23 -32.39 -3.65
C GLN A 55 17.71 -32.50 -3.74
N GLU A 56 17.11 -33.45 -3.02
CA GLU A 56 15.66 -33.61 -2.93
C GLU A 56 14.97 -32.35 -2.40
N ILE A 57 15.59 -31.65 -1.44
CA ILE A 57 15.10 -30.36 -0.95
C ILE A 57 15.14 -29.28 -2.05
N ARG A 58 16.20 -29.21 -2.86
CA ARG A 58 16.28 -28.23 -3.96
C ARG A 58 15.21 -28.46 -5.01
N GLU A 59 14.90 -29.71 -5.32
CA GLU A 59 13.90 -30.07 -6.34
C GLU A 59 12.47 -29.87 -5.84
N SER A 60 12.22 -30.12 -4.54
CA SER A 60 10.88 -30.09 -3.97
C SER A 60 10.42 -28.72 -3.45
N TYR A 61 11.34 -27.79 -3.18
CA TYR A 61 11.02 -26.52 -2.52
C TYR A 61 11.53 -25.29 -3.28
N SER A 62 10.89 -24.13 -3.05
CA SER A 62 11.37 -22.85 -3.57
C SER A 62 12.76 -22.50 -3.01
N SER A 63 13.57 -21.71 -3.71
CA SER A 63 14.97 -21.44 -3.36
C SER A 63 15.19 -21.03 -1.90
N GLN A 64 14.33 -20.16 -1.35
CA GLN A 64 14.41 -19.74 0.05
C GLN A 64 14.00 -20.85 1.02
N ALA A 65 12.93 -21.60 0.71
CA ALA A 65 12.49 -22.72 1.53
C ALA A 65 13.51 -23.88 1.51
N ALA A 66 14.15 -24.09 0.37
CA ALA A 66 15.22 -25.07 0.17
C ALA A 66 16.45 -24.71 1.00
N TYR A 67 16.88 -23.44 0.99
CA TYR A 67 17.97 -22.95 1.85
C TYR A 67 17.69 -23.23 3.33
N HIS A 68 16.48 -22.92 3.81
CA HIS A 68 16.10 -23.26 5.19
C HIS A 68 16.08 -24.76 5.44
N GLY A 69 15.60 -25.57 4.49
CA GLY A 69 15.66 -27.03 4.59
C GLY A 69 17.08 -27.55 4.76
N GLY A 70 18.02 -27.08 3.92
CA GLY A 70 19.44 -27.43 4.03
C GLY A 70 20.09 -26.97 5.32
N ALA A 71 19.78 -25.76 5.80
CA ALA A 71 20.26 -25.29 7.09
C ALA A 71 19.77 -26.15 8.27
N HIS A 72 18.56 -26.72 8.16
CA HIS A 72 18.04 -27.66 9.16
C HIS A 72 18.62 -29.08 9.03
N LEU A 73 19.05 -29.53 7.84
CA LEU A 73 19.86 -30.74 7.69
C LEU A 73 21.19 -30.57 8.44
N GLU A 74 21.86 -29.43 8.28
CA GLU A 74 23.12 -29.14 8.96
C GLU A 74 22.95 -29.12 10.49
N LYS A 75 21.88 -28.49 10.99
CA LYS A 75 21.56 -28.48 12.43
C LYS A 75 21.28 -29.88 12.97
N LEU A 76 20.53 -30.70 12.23
CA LEU A 76 20.24 -32.08 12.63
C LEU A 76 21.52 -32.92 12.67
N GLN A 77 22.40 -32.76 11.68
CA GLN A 77 23.69 -33.44 11.64
C GLN A 77 24.54 -33.10 12.88
N LYS A 78 24.69 -31.81 13.19
CA LYS A 78 25.42 -31.36 14.40
C LYS A 78 24.81 -31.95 15.67
N PHE A 79 23.48 -31.90 15.79
CA PHE A 79 22.78 -32.50 16.93
C PHE A 79 23.08 -34.00 17.10
N LEU A 80 23.04 -34.77 16.01
CA LEU A 80 23.30 -36.21 16.05
C LEU A 80 24.74 -36.53 16.45
N VAL A 81 25.71 -35.73 15.98
CA VAL A 81 27.12 -35.87 16.36
C VAL A 81 27.36 -35.47 17.82
N ASP A 82 26.83 -34.31 18.25
CA ASP A 82 26.99 -33.79 19.62
C ASP A 82 26.38 -34.74 20.66
N LYS A 83 25.26 -35.38 20.32
CA LYS A 83 24.61 -36.40 21.16
C LYS A 83 25.21 -37.80 21.01
N LYS A 84 26.29 -37.95 20.22
CA LYS A 84 26.99 -39.22 19.98
C LYS A 84 26.09 -40.33 19.42
N ILE A 85 25.07 -39.95 18.65
CA ILE A 85 24.14 -40.88 18.00
C ILE A 85 24.75 -41.44 16.72
N ILE A 86 25.49 -40.62 15.98
CA ILE A 86 26.21 -41.03 14.76
C ILE A 86 27.70 -40.72 14.88
N LYS A 87 28.51 -41.34 14.03
CA LYS A 87 29.96 -41.07 13.96
C LYS A 87 30.20 -39.59 13.59
N PRO A 88 31.20 -38.92 14.17
CA PRO A 88 31.50 -37.54 13.82
C PRO A 88 31.93 -37.38 12.37
N PHE A 89 31.33 -36.42 11.67
CA PHE A 89 31.81 -35.93 10.37
C PHE A 89 31.44 -34.46 10.21
N THR A 90 32.04 -33.78 9.25
CA THR A 90 31.70 -32.40 8.91
C THR A 90 30.84 -32.38 7.66
N TRP A 91 29.71 -31.70 7.75
CA TRP A 91 28.84 -31.45 6.61
C TRP A 91 28.33 -30.01 6.68
N LEU A 92 28.30 -29.33 5.53
CA LEU A 92 27.84 -27.96 5.39
C LEU A 92 26.72 -27.92 4.38
N ASN A 93 25.71 -27.08 4.63
CA ASN A 93 24.60 -26.90 3.71
C ASN A 93 25.07 -26.48 2.30
N PRO A 94 24.90 -27.31 1.26
CA PRO A 94 25.35 -26.99 -0.10
C PRO A 94 24.31 -26.14 -0.85
N ILE A 95 23.14 -25.88 -0.27
CA ILE A 95 22.09 -25.08 -0.88
C ILE A 95 22.42 -23.61 -0.67
N LYS A 96 22.73 -22.89 -1.75
CA LYS A 96 22.93 -21.44 -1.69
C LYS A 96 21.63 -20.76 -1.28
N ARG A 97 21.75 -19.74 -0.43
CA ARG A 97 20.64 -18.83 -0.15
C ARG A 97 20.19 -18.21 -1.47
N GLY A 98 18.87 -18.16 -1.69
CA GLY A 98 18.31 -17.48 -2.85
C GLY A 98 18.81 -16.03 -2.89
N GLU A 99 19.13 -15.54 -4.09
CA GLU A 99 19.59 -14.17 -4.26
C GLU A 99 18.48 -13.18 -3.86
N ASP A 100 18.84 -12.10 -3.15
CA ASP A 100 17.91 -11.04 -2.80
C ASP A 100 17.50 -10.27 -4.08
N THR A 101 16.34 -10.62 -4.64
CA THR A 101 15.80 -9.99 -5.86
C THR A 101 15.30 -8.57 -5.64
N VAL A 102 15.17 -8.13 -4.39
CA VAL A 102 14.68 -6.79 -4.00
C VAL A 102 15.60 -5.69 -4.56
N GLU A 103 16.91 -5.93 -4.59
CA GLU A 103 17.89 -4.90 -4.97
C GLU A 103 18.34 -5.01 -6.45
N LYS A 104 17.95 -6.09 -7.15
CA LYS A 104 18.39 -6.36 -8.53
C LYS A 104 17.85 -5.35 -9.55
N VAL A 105 18.74 -4.97 -10.46
CA VAL A 105 18.45 -4.15 -11.63
C VAL A 105 18.30 -5.03 -12.87
N GLY A 106 17.31 -4.74 -13.72
CA GLY A 106 17.05 -5.47 -14.97
C GLY A 106 15.69 -6.19 -15.00
N LYS A 107 15.42 -6.92 -16.11
CA LYS A 107 14.12 -7.53 -16.42
C LYS A 107 13.55 -8.41 -15.29
N LYS A 108 14.38 -9.28 -14.70
CA LYS A 108 13.99 -10.15 -13.57
C LYS A 108 13.59 -9.35 -12.32
N GLY A 109 14.24 -8.21 -12.06
CA GLY A 109 13.89 -7.31 -10.96
C GLY A 109 12.57 -6.58 -11.20
N ALA A 110 12.35 -6.10 -12.43
CA ALA A 110 11.09 -5.46 -12.83
C ALA A 110 9.90 -6.43 -12.77
N GLU A 111 10.05 -7.65 -13.27
CA GLU A 111 9.04 -8.71 -13.18
C GLU A 111 8.71 -9.04 -11.71
N HIS A 112 9.73 -9.09 -10.84
CA HIS A 112 9.53 -9.31 -9.41
C HIS A 112 8.75 -8.17 -8.74
N ARG A 113 9.08 -6.90 -9.05
CA ARG A 113 8.34 -5.72 -8.54
C ARG A 113 6.90 -5.68 -9.04
N ASN A 114 6.70 -5.87 -10.34
CA ASN A 114 5.36 -5.95 -10.96
C ASN A 114 4.49 -7.01 -10.28
N LYS A 115 5.05 -8.17 -9.95
CA LYS A 115 4.32 -9.24 -9.25
C LYS A 115 3.90 -8.87 -7.82
N LYS A 116 4.57 -7.91 -7.18
CA LYS A 116 4.31 -7.49 -5.79
C LYS A 116 3.28 -6.36 -5.70
N LEU A 117 3.03 -5.65 -6.79
CA LEU A 117 1.94 -4.69 -6.91
C LEU A 117 0.68 -5.38 -7.46
N PRO A 118 -0.52 -4.91 -7.10
CA PRO A 118 -1.77 -5.44 -7.62
C PRO A 118 -2.02 -4.97 -9.05
N ASP A 119 -2.59 -5.81 -9.91
CA ASP A 119 -3.03 -5.37 -11.24
C ASP A 119 -4.00 -4.18 -11.13
N GLU A 120 -3.71 -3.09 -11.84
CA GLU A 120 -4.50 -1.86 -11.83
C GLU A 120 -5.93 -2.12 -12.33
N ASN A 121 -6.11 -2.95 -13.36
CA ASN A 121 -7.43 -3.29 -13.85
C ASN A 121 -8.23 -4.12 -12.84
N ALA A 122 -7.54 -4.96 -12.05
CA ALA A 122 -8.17 -5.69 -10.95
C ALA A 122 -8.64 -4.75 -9.83
N LEU A 123 -7.88 -3.68 -9.53
CA LEU A 123 -8.33 -2.66 -8.58
C LEU A 123 -9.54 -1.89 -9.08
N LEU A 124 -9.53 -1.48 -10.35
CA LEU A 124 -10.66 -0.77 -10.98
C LEU A 124 -11.91 -1.65 -11.02
N ALA A 125 -11.77 -2.93 -11.37
CA ALA A 125 -12.88 -3.88 -11.32
C ALA A 125 -13.47 -4.01 -9.90
N LEU A 126 -12.63 -4.07 -8.86
CA LEU A 126 -13.13 -4.09 -7.47
C LEU A 126 -13.85 -2.80 -7.08
N ALA A 127 -13.38 -1.65 -7.56
CA ALA A 127 -14.03 -0.36 -7.35
C ALA A 127 -15.39 -0.30 -8.07
N GLU A 128 -15.47 -0.80 -9.31
CA GLU A 128 -16.72 -0.93 -10.06
C GLU A 128 -17.71 -1.83 -9.35
N ILE A 129 -17.30 -3.02 -8.92
CA ILE A 129 -18.14 -3.97 -8.16
C ILE A 129 -18.62 -3.34 -6.86
N PHE A 130 -17.75 -2.65 -6.11
CA PHE A 130 -18.15 -1.93 -4.90
C PHE A 130 -19.21 -0.86 -5.17
N ALA A 131 -19.13 -0.18 -6.32
CA ALA A 131 -20.02 0.91 -6.71
C ALA A 131 -21.41 0.45 -7.18
N ILE A 132 -21.59 -0.82 -7.60
CA ILE A 132 -22.91 -1.38 -7.99
C ILE A 132 -23.95 -1.21 -6.88
N GLY A 133 -23.51 -1.24 -5.62
CA GLY A 133 -24.35 -0.97 -4.45
C GLY A 133 -24.88 -2.23 -3.76
N LYS A 134 -25.27 -2.09 -2.49
CA LYS A 134 -25.61 -3.21 -1.59
C LYS A 134 -26.76 -4.09 -2.07
N GLU A 135 -27.72 -3.54 -2.80
CA GLU A 135 -28.93 -4.27 -3.22
C GLU A 135 -28.68 -5.28 -4.34
N ARG A 136 -27.57 -5.13 -5.08
CA ARG A 136 -27.22 -6.01 -6.20
C ARG A 136 -26.01 -6.90 -5.90
N LEU A 137 -25.37 -6.71 -4.75
CA LEU A 137 -24.22 -7.51 -4.35
C LEU A 137 -24.67 -8.68 -3.48
N SER A 138 -24.09 -9.87 -3.75
CA SER A 138 -24.23 -10.99 -2.84
C SER A 138 -23.59 -10.65 -1.48
N PRO A 139 -24.03 -11.28 -0.37
CA PRO A 139 -23.39 -11.11 0.94
C PRO A 139 -21.86 -11.31 0.91
N ARG A 140 -21.39 -12.23 0.05
CA ARG A 140 -19.97 -12.55 -0.11
C ARG A 140 -19.20 -11.47 -0.87
N ASP A 141 -19.79 -10.90 -1.92
CA ASP A 141 -19.15 -9.82 -2.69
C ASP A 141 -19.18 -8.50 -1.93
N LEU A 142 -20.27 -8.25 -1.20
CA LEU A 142 -20.38 -7.13 -0.27
C LEU A 142 -19.31 -7.21 0.83
N PHE A 143 -19.10 -8.40 1.41
CA PHE A 143 -18.00 -8.65 2.33
C PHE A 143 -16.63 -8.38 1.69
N THR A 144 -16.37 -8.96 0.51
CA THR A 144 -15.06 -8.90 -0.16
C THR A 144 -14.68 -7.47 -0.52
N THR A 145 -15.57 -6.76 -1.22
CA THR A 145 -15.31 -5.40 -1.70
C THR A 145 -15.19 -4.40 -0.54
N SER A 146 -16.01 -4.55 0.51
CA SER A 146 -15.91 -3.71 1.71
C SER A 146 -14.62 -3.97 2.49
N ALA A 147 -14.19 -5.23 2.60
CA ALA A 147 -12.92 -5.59 3.23
C ALA A 147 -11.72 -5.01 2.48
N VAL A 148 -11.71 -5.08 1.14
CA VAL A 148 -10.67 -4.47 0.31
C VAL A 148 -10.66 -2.95 0.45
N ALA A 149 -11.83 -2.31 0.45
CA ALA A 149 -11.93 -0.86 0.60
C ALA A 149 -11.29 -0.37 1.91
N ILE A 150 -11.49 -1.09 3.02
CA ILE A 150 -10.83 -0.78 4.30
C ILE A 150 -9.31 -1.00 4.19
N LEU A 151 -8.86 -2.12 3.61
CA LEU A 151 -7.43 -2.41 3.43
C LEU A 151 -6.70 -1.41 2.53
N LEU A 152 -7.41 -0.73 1.62
CA LEU A 152 -6.86 0.35 0.79
C LEU A 152 -6.64 1.66 1.56
N THR A 153 -6.98 1.72 2.85
CA THR A 153 -6.78 2.91 3.69
C THR A 153 -5.82 2.70 4.85
N ALA A 154 -5.59 1.45 5.24
CA ALA A 154 -4.67 1.08 6.30
C ALA A 154 -3.63 0.09 5.76
N PRO A 155 -2.33 0.42 5.76
CA PRO A 155 -1.27 -0.48 5.31
C PRO A 155 -0.99 -1.58 6.33
N ALA A 156 -2.00 -2.04 7.09
CA ALA A 156 -1.90 -3.03 8.16
C ALA A 156 -1.88 -4.47 7.62
N ARG A 157 -1.72 -5.48 8.49
CA ARG A 157 -1.82 -6.88 8.01
C ARG A 157 -3.29 -7.20 7.76
N ALA A 158 -3.58 -7.76 6.59
CA ALA A 158 -4.94 -8.16 6.26
C ALA A 158 -5.55 -9.20 7.22
N SER A 159 -4.74 -9.96 7.97
CA SER A 159 -5.22 -10.84 9.04
C SER A 159 -5.76 -10.08 10.26
N GLU A 160 -5.27 -8.86 10.52
CA GLU A 160 -5.70 -8.03 11.66
C GLU A 160 -7.09 -7.40 11.39
N LEU A 161 -7.47 -7.24 10.11
CA LEU A 161 -8.76 -6.70 9.68
C LEU A 161 -9.96 -7.36 10.37
N PHE A 162 -9.93 -8.69 10.53
CA PHE A 162 -11.05 -9.47 11.05
C PHE A 162 -11.37 -9.19 12.52
N TYR A 163 -10.49 -8.46 13.21
CA TYR A 163 -10.62 -8.09 14.61
C TYR A 163 -11.04 -6.64 14.81
N LEU A 164 -11.42 -5.93 13.74
CA LEU A 164 -12.05 -4.61 13.88
C LEU A 164 -13.38 -4.72 14.64
N LYS A 165 -13.61 -3.77 15.55
CA LYS A 165 -14.90 -3.62 16.25
C LYS A 165 -15.93 -2.91 15.35
N ALA A 166 -17.21 -3.09 15.65
CA ALA A 166 -18.31 -2.45 14.93
C ALA A 166 -18.37 -0.93 15.12
N ASP A 167 -17.67 -0.41 16.12
CA ASP A 167 -17.44 1.01 16.41
C ASP A 167 -15.99 1.45 16.08
N CYS A 168 -15.35 0.78 15.11
CA CYS A 168 -13.96 1.06 14.75
C CYS A 168 -13.70 2.46 14.18
N LEU A 169 -14.72 3.18 13.70
CA LEU A 169 -14.53 4.53 13.18
C LEU A 169 -14.21 5.50 14.32
N HIS A 170 -13.15 6.28 14.13
CA HIS A 170 -12.71 7.32 15.04
C HIS A 170 -12.75 8.66 14.31
N GLU A 171 -13.41 9.65 14.91
CA GLU A 171 -13.47 11.01 14.37
C GLU A 171 -12.67 11.91 15.29
N ASP A 172 -11.83 12.75 14.67
CA ASP A 172 -11.02 13.75 15.36
C ASP A 172 -10.87 15.00 14.49
N VAL A 173 -10.11 15.97 14.96
CA VAL A 173 -9.79 17.21 14.24
C VAL A 173 -8.28 17.28 14.03
N ASP A 174 -7.85 17.56 12.81
CA ASP A 174 -6.44 17.75 12.52
C ASP A 174 -5.90 19.07 13.12
N ARG A 175 -4.58 19.25 13.08
CA ARG A 175 -3.89 20.47 13.55
C ARG A 175 -4.34 21.77 12.88
N HIS A 176 -5.12 21.69 11.80
CA HIS A 176 -5.63 22.82 11.02
C HIS A 176 -7.14 23.04 11.24
N GLY A 177 -7.77 22.29 12.15
CA GLY A 177 -9.20 22.41 12.44
C GLY A 177 -10.11 21.63 11.49
N ASN A 178 -9.57 20.79 10.60
CA ASN A 178 -10.37 20.00 9.67
C ASN A 178 -10.78 18.67 10.32
N LYS A 179 -11.99 18.19 10.01
CA LYS A 179 -12.42 16.85 10.43
C LYS A 179 -11.51 15.78 9.82
N ALA A 180 -11.09 14.83 10.64
CA ALA A 180 -10.26 13.70 10.25
C ALA A 180 -10.96 12.39 10.67
N LEU A 181 -11.07 11.45 9.73
CA LEU A 181 -11.55 10.09 10.00
C LEU A 181 -10.36 9.15 10.18
N GLY A 182 -10.44 8.27 11.17
CA GLY A 182 -9.51 7.17 11.37
C GLY A 182 -10.23 5.85 11.66
N ILE A 183 -9.48 4.76 11.63
CA ILE A 183 -9.94 3.42 11.99
C ILE A 183 -9.12 2.93 13.18
N LYS A 184 -9.78 2.59 14.29
CA LYS A 184 -9.16 1.95 15.45
C LYS A 184 -8.73 0.53 15.09
N TRP A 185 -7.43 0.36 14.86
CA TRP A 185 -6.83 -0.87 14.40
C TRP A 185 -6.05 -1.57 15.51
N TYR A 186 -6.51 -2.75 15.92
CA TYR A 186 -5.90 -3.52 17.01
C TYR A 186 -4.71 -4.32 16.49
N SER A 187 -3.53 -4.07 17.05
CA SER A 187 -2.30 -4.77 16.66
C SER A 187 -2.23 -6.15 17.31
N GLY A 188 -1.93 -7.18 16.52
CA GLY A 188 -1.66 -8.54 17.03
C GLY A 188 -0.39 -8.67 17.88
N LYS A 189 0.31 -7.58 18.21
CA LYS A 189 1.52 -7.60 19.05
C LYS A 189 1.30 -7.09 20.48
N GLY A 190 0.06 -6.88 20.91
CA GLY A 190 -0.27 -6.56 22.31
C GLY A 190 -0.17 -5.08 22.72
N TYR A 191 0.05 -4.16 21.77
CA TYR A 191 0.19 -2.72 22.06
C TYR A 191 -1.15 -1.94 22.06
N GLY A 192 -2.30 -2.62 22.24
CA GLY A 192 -3.61 -1.99 22.14
C GLY A 192 -4.04 -1.68 20.69
N HIS A 193 -4.69 -0.53 20.47
CA HIS A 193 -5.11 -0.07 19.14
C HIS A 193 -4.37 1.20 18.71
N GLU A 194 -4.04 1.28 17.43
CA GLU A 194 -3.54 2.47 16.76
C GLU A 194 -4.66 3.05 15.88
N VAL A 195 -4.68 4.37 15.69
CA VAL A 195 -5.62 5.01 14.76
C VAL A 195 -4.98 5.09 13.40
N GLU A 196 -5.51 4.31 12.46
CA GLU A 196 -5.12 4.37 11.05
C GLU A 196 -5.94 5.46 10.37
N TRP A 197 -5.29 6.60 10.09
CA TRP A 197 -5.95 7.76 9.50
C TRP A 197 -6.35 7.50 8.04
N VAL A 198 -7.62 7.73 7.75
CA VAL A 198 -8.21 7.54 6.43
C VAL A 198 -7.93 8.80 5.60
N PRO A 199 -7.37 8.68 4.38
CA PRO A 199 -7.28 9.81 3.49
C PRO A 199 -8.66 10.43 3.29
N SER A 200 -8.79 11.75 3.41
CA SER A 200 -10.06 12.48 3.27
C SER A 200 -10.85 12.07 2.02
N ALA A 201 -10.10 11.72 0.99
CA ALA A 201 -10.60 11.25 -0.26
C ALA A 201 -11.41 9.93 -0.07
N MET A 202 -10.90 8.96 0.69
CA MET A 202 -11.53 7.65 0.91
C MET A 202 -12.61 7.63 2.00
N GLU A 203 -12.90 8.75 2.67
CA GLU A 203 -13.80 8.77 3.84
C GLU A 203 -15.19 8.23 3.53
N SER A 204 -15.82 8.67 2.44
CA SER A 204 -17.16 8.21 2.06
C SER A 204 -17.16 6.71 1.76
N THR A 205 -16.14 6.22 1.06
CA THR A 205 -15.96 4.80 0.74
C THR A 205 -15.78 3.96 2.00
N VAL A 206 -14.94 4.41 2.96
CA VAL A 206 -14.70 3.69 4.22
C VAL A 206 -15.95 3.66 5.08
N ARG A 207 -16.67 4.78 5.21
CA ARG A 207 -17.93 4.83 5.96
C ARG A 207 -18.95 3.87 5.39
N GLU A 208 -19.09 3.84 4.06
CA GLU A 208 -19.99 2.91 3.39
C GLU A 208 -19.56 1.45 3.56
N ALA A 209 -18.26 1.14 3.42
CA ALA A 209 -17.73 -0.20 3.62
C ALA A 209 -17.96 -0.71 5.05
N VAL A 210 -17.68 0.13 6.06
CA VAL A 210 -17.93 -0.21 7.47
C VAL A 210 -19.43 -0.35 7.72
N ASN A 211 -20.27 0.51 7.17
CA ASN A 211 -21.73 0.40 7.30
C ASN A 211 -22.27 -0.89 6.68
N ARG A 212 -21.82 -1.26 5.48
CA ARG A 212 -22.14 -2.53 4.81
C ARG A 212 -21.79 -3.72 5.68
N LEU A 213 -20.56 -3.75 6.22
CA LEU A 213 -20.11 -4.82 7.11
C LEU A 213 -20.89 -4.83 8.42
N LYS A 214 -21.14 -3.67 9.04
CA LYS A 214 -21.95 -3.56 10.28
C LYS A 214 -23.35 -4.12 10.10
N ASN A 215 -23.98 -3.87 8.95
CA ASN A 215 -25.30 -4.39 8.62
C ASN A 215 -25.25 -5.90 8.39
N LEU A 216 -24.25 -6.38 7.64
CA LEU A 216 -24.04 -7.81 7.38
C LEU A 216 -23.86 -8.62 8.67
N SER A 217 -23.11 -8.11 9.65
CA SER A 217 -22.84 -8.77 10.93
C SER A 217 -23.86 -8.45 12.03
N LYS A 218 -24.91 -7.65 11.77
CA LYS A 218 -25.85 -7.14 12.79
C LYS A 218 -26.54 -8.26 13.57
N SER A 219 -27.14 -9.23 12.87
CA SER A 219 -27.90 -10.32 13.50
C SER A 219 -27.00 -11.24 14.33
N ALA A 220 -25.82 -11.58 13.80
CA ALA A 220 -24.85 -12.42 14.49
C ALA A 220 -24.28 -11.74 15.75
N ARG A 221 -23.98 -10.43 15.71
CA ARG A 221 -23.59 -9.66 16.91
C ARG A 221 -24.69 -9.63 17.97
N LYS A 222 -25.95 -9.44 17.56
CA LYS A 222 -27.10 -9.46 18.48
C LYS A 222 -27.26 -10.83 19.14
N PHE A 223 -27.12 -11.90 18.35
CA PHE A 223 -27.13 -13.27 18.87
C PHE A 223 -25.98 -13.50 19.86
N ALA A 224 -24.76 -13.13 19.52
CA ALA A 224 -23.61 -13.20 20.42
C ALA A 224 -23.85 -12.46 21.75
N LYS A 225 -24.40 -11.24 21.69
CA LYS A 225 -24.76 -10.46 22.89
C LYS A 225 -25.81 -11.17 23.75
N SER A 226 -26.79 -11.84 23.13
CA SER A 226 -27.78 -12.63 23.87
C SER A 226 -27.19 -13.86 24.53
N LEU A 227 -26.17 -14.49 23.91
CA LEU A 227 -25.43 -15.60 24.53
C LEU A 227 -24.61 -15.10 25.73
N GLU A 228 -23.90 -13.98 25.59
CA GLU A 228 -23.14 -13.36 26.69
C GLU A 228 -24.00 -13.12 27.95
N GLN A 229 -25.26 -12.72 27.76
CA GLN A 229 -26.20 -12.48 28.86
C GLN A 229 -26.76 -13.75 29.49
N ARG A 230 -26.77 -14.87 28.77
CA ARG A 230 -27.27 -16.18 29.24
C ARG A 230 -26.18 -17.00 29.94
N SER A 231 -24.92 -16.82 29.58
CA SER A 231 -23.78 -17.66 30.00
C SER A 231 -23.11 -17.23 31.32
N VAL A 232 -23.86 -16.74 32.32
CA VAL A 232 -23.29 -16.31 33.63
C VAL A 232 -22.80 -17.48 34.50
N GLY A 233 -22.93 -18.73 34.07
CA GLY A 233 -22.26 -19.88 34.67
C GLY A 233 -21.72 -20.80 33.58
N ASP A 234 -20.42 -21.07 33.62
CA ASP A 234 -19.64 -21.97 32.75
C ASP A 234 -20.43 -22.75 31.68
N GLY A 235 -20.42 -22.25 30.44
CA GLY A 235 -21.10 -22.89 29.33
C GLY A 235 -20.36 -22.69 28.03
N VAL A 236 -19.65 -23.73 27.58
CA VAL A 236 -19.09 -23.84 26.23
C VAL A 236 -20.22 -23.59 25.23
N VAL A 237 -20.23 -22.44 24.55
CA VAL A 237 -21.06 -22.26 23.35
C VAL A 237 -20.60 -23.32 22.35
N GLU A 238 -21.50 -24.20 21.93
CA GLU A 238 -21.15 -25.43 21.21
C GLU A 238 -20.25 -25.14 19.99
N GLY A 239 -18.98 -25.55 20.08
CA GLY A 239 -17.98 -25.35 19.04
C GLY A 239 -17.26 -24.00 19.01
N ILE A 240 -17.33 -23.18 20.06
CA ILE A 240 -16.55 -21.94 20.23
C ILE A 240 -15.75 -22.00 21.53
N THR A 241 -14.43 -22.14 21.42
CA THR A 241 -13.50 -22.08 22.56
C THR A 241 -13.18 -20.64 22.93
N GLY A 242 -13.14 -20.31 24.22
CA GLY A 242 -12.75 -18.96 24.71
C GLY A 242 -13.82 -17.87 24.57
N PHE A 243 -15.11 -18.24 24.43
CA PHE A 243 -16.23 -17.30 24.51
C PHE A 243 -16.20 -16.54 25.86
N PRO A 244 -16.52 -15.23 25.91
CA PRO A 244 -17.18 -14.38 24.90
C PRO A 244 -16.23 -13.72 23.89
N PHE A 245 -14.94 -14.02 23.95
CA PHE A 245 -13.93 -13.37 23.12
C PHE A 245 -13.63 -14.17 21.85
N VAL A 246 -13.32 -13.44 20.78
CA VAL A 246 -12.81 -14.02 19.54
C VAL A 246 -11.37 -14.44 19.77
N GLN A 247 -11.03 -15.71 19.52
CA GLN A 247 -9.66 -16.16 19.71
C GLN A 247 -8.70 -15.53 18.68
N TYR A 248 -7.62 -14.95 19.20
CA TYR A 248 -6.54 -14.38 18.41
C TYR A 248 -5.45 -15.44 18.19
N LYS A 249 -5.07 -15.69 16.94
CA LYS A 249 -4.00 -16.68 16.64
C LYS A 249 -2.59 -16.18 16.95
N THR A 250 -2.40 -14.87 17.04
CA THR A 250 -1.09 -14.23 17.16
C THR A 250 -1.15 -12.99 18.03
N GLY A 251 -0.94 -13.08 19.33
CA GLY A 251 -0.95 -11.93 20.25
C GLY A 251 -1.81 -12.21 21.47
N ASP A 252 -1.30 -11.89 22.65
CA ASP A 252 -1.88 -12.33 23.92
C ASP A 252 -2.93 -11.33 24.48
N ASP A 253 -2.94 -10.07 24.01
CA ASP A 253 -3.74 -8.99 24.61
C ASP A 253 -4.87 -8.40 23.73
N VAL A 254 -5.12 -8.95 22.52
CA VAL A 254 -6.23 -8.45 21.69
C VAL A 254 -7.53 -9.14 22.10
N SER A 255 -8.35 -8.41 22.86
CA SER A 255 -9.64 -8.89 23.35
C SER A 255 -10.81 -8.21 22.64
N VAL A 256 -11.43 -8.91 21.69
CA VAL A 256 -12.63 -8.46 20.97
C VAL A 256 -13.75 -9.45 21.25
N LYS A 257 -14.88 -8.96 21.79
CA LYS A 257 -16.06 -9.80 22.01
C LYS A 257 -16.74 -10.13 20.69
N TRP A 258 -17.34 -11.32 20.61
CA TRP A 258 -18.16 -11.68 19.45
C TRP A 258 -19.30 -10.68 19.22
N SER A 259 -19.91 -10.12 20.27
CA SER A 259 -20.94 -9.08 20.17
C SER A 259 -20.44 -7.73 19.62
N GLU A 260 -19.13 -7.47 19.68
CA GLU A 260 -18.50 -6.22 19.24
C GLU A 260 -17.82 -6.33 17.87
N GLY A 261 -17.50 -7.55 17.40
CA GLY A 261 -16.73 -7.77 16.17
C GLY A 261 -17.45 -7.37 14.88
N LEU A 262 -16.82 -6.55 14.05
CA LEU A 262 -17.33 -6.13 12.73
C LEU A 262 -17.50 -7.31 11.76
N PHE A 263 -16.70 -8.36 11.94
CA PHE A 263 -16.70 -9.57 11.11
C PHE A 263 -17.37 -10.77 11.80
N THR A 264 -18.12 -10.55 12.88
CA THR A 264 -18.93 -11.62 13.49
C THR A 264 -20.09 -11.99 12.58
N LEU A 265 -20.08 -13.19 12.03
CA LEU A 265 -21.09 -13.69 11.09
C LEU A 265 -21.69 -15.01 11.59
N PHE A 266 -22.71 -15.50 10.90
CA PHE A 266 -23.23 -16.84 11.09
C PHE A 266 -22.52 -17.84 10.17
N GLN A 267 -22.51 -19.11 10.57
CA GLN A 267 -21.94 -20.16 9.75
C GLN A 267 -22.68 -20.23 8.40
N ASN A 268 -21.93 -20.39 7.31
CA ASN A 268 -22.42 -20.39 5.92
C ASN A 268 -23.07 -19.07 5.43
N GLN A 269 -23.02 -17.97 6.19
CA GLN A 269 -23.64 -16.70 5.78
C GLN A 269 -23.06 -16.13 4.46
N LEU A 270 -21.80 -16.45 4.16
CA LEU A 270 -21.14 -16.07 2.90
C LEU A 270 -21.12 -17.21 1.86
N HIS A 271 -21.82 -18.32 2.11
CA HIS A 271 -21.80 -19.46 1.21
C HIS A 271 -22.82 -19.28 0.09
N THR A 272 -22.44 -19.58 -1.15
CA THR A 272 -23.33 -19.40 -2.31
C THR A 272 -24.39 -20.50 -2.44
N LYS A 273 -24.07 -21.73 -2.01
CA LYS A 273 -24.97 -22.90 -2.12
C LYS A 273 -25.67 -23.37 -0.84
N LYS A 274 -25.23 -22.92 0.34
CA LYS A 274 -25.71 -23.44 1.63
C LYS A 274 -26.47 -22.33 2.34
N GLY A 275 -27.58 -22.67 2.97
CA GLY A 275 -28.30 -21.73 3.84
C GLY A 275 -27.47 -21.32 5.05
N THR A 276 -27.71 -20.09 5.52
CA THR A 276 -27.13 -19.55 6.75
C THR A 276 -27.59 -20.36 7.95
N ASN A 277 -26.65 -20.77 8.81
CA ASN A 277 -26.95 -21.39 10.10
C ASN A 277 -26.85 -20.35 11.21
N GLU A 278 -27.99 -19.81 11.62
CA GLU A 278 -28.11 -18.73 12.61
C GLU A 278 -27.86 -19.16 14.06
N GLN A 279 -27.70 -20.46 14.32
CA GLN A 279 -27.41 -20.98 15.66
C GLN A 279 -25.91 -21.00 15.97
N LYS A 280 -25.06 -20.83 14.94
CA LYS A 280 -23.60 -20.96 15.09
C LYS A 280 -22.88 -19.72 14.58
N LEU A 281 -22.13 -19.07 15.47
CA LEU A 281 -21.25 -17.96 15.11
C LEU A 281 -20.05 -18.47 14.31
N TRP A 282 -19.59 -17.62 13.40
CA TRP A 282 -18.45 -17.87 12.54
C TRP A 282 -17.79 -16.52 12.18
N MET A 283 -16.49 -16.55 11.92
CA MET A 283 -15.75 -15.37 11.47
C MET A 283 -14.94 -15.71 10.22
N PRO A 284 -14.96 -14.87 9.18
CA PRO A 284 -14.07 -15.01 8.04
C PRO A 284 -12.62 -14.82 8.48
N ASN A 285 -11.70 -15.38 7.71
CA ASN A 285 -10.27 -15.20 7.94
C ASN A 285 -9.54 -14.85 6.64
N ILE A 286 -8.22 -14.70 6.74
CA ILE A 286 -7.39 -14.30 5.60
C ILE A 286 -7.53 -15.23 4.39
N ASN A 287 -7.77 -16.53 4.62
CA ASN A 287 -7.98 -17.48 3.52
C ASN A 287 -9.33 -17.24 2.85
N THR A 288 -10.39 -16.93 3.61
CA THR A 288 -11.70 -16.55 3.05
C THR A 288 -11.56 -15.39 2.07
N LEU A 289 -10.85 -14.33 2.47
CA LEU A 289 -10.64 -13.17 1.60
C LEU A 289 -9.73 -13.48 0.41
N ASN A 290 -8.64 -14.24 0.60
CA ASN A 290 -7.75 -14.62 -0.50
C ASN A 290 -8.44 -15.53 -1.53
N GLU A 291 -9.36 -16.41 -1.11
CA GLU A 291 -10.20 -17.22 -2.01
C GLU A 291 -11.15 -16.37 -2.85
N ASP A 292 -11.51 -15.18 -2.37
CA ASP A 292 -12.35 -14.25 -3.11
C ASP A 292 -11.55 -13.36 -4.05
N LEU A 293 -10.27 -13.13 -3.81
CA LEU A 293 -9.41 -12.30 -4.67
C LEU A 293 -8.67 -13.09 -5.75
N ALA A 294 -8.67 -14.42 -5.70
CA ALA A 294 -8.08 -15.25 -6.75
C ALA A 294 -8.86 -16.57 -6.88
N PRO A 295 -8.98 -17.14 -8.09
CA PRO A 295 -9.60 -18.45 -8.28
C PRO A 295 -8.87 -19.52 -7.45
N THR A 296 -9.62 -20.33 -6.72
CA THR A 296 -9.05 -21.39 -5.87
C THR A 296 -9.73 -22.74 -6.10
N LYS A 297 -8.95 -23.81 -5.97
CA LYS A 297 -9.45 -25.19 -6.08
C LYS A 297 -9.52 -25.82 -4.70
N LYS A 298 -10.69 -26.35 -4.33
CA LYS A 298 -10.88 -27.05 -3.05
C LYS A 298 -11.21 -28.52 -3.26
N LYS A 299 -10.61 -29.37 -2.44
CA LYS A 299 -10.96 -30.80 -2.39
C LYS A 299 -12.40 -30.96 -1.92
N LYS A 300 -13.22 -31.68 -2.68
CA LYS A 300 -14.58 -32.05 -2.26
C LYS A 300 -14.50 -32.96 -1.05
N ARG A 301 -15.43 -32.79 -0.10
CA ARG A 301 -15.46 -33.60 1.13
C ARG A 301 -15.73 -35.06 0.77
N GLY A 302 -14.83 -35.97 1.14
CA GLY A 302 -14.98 -37.40 0.91
C GLY A 302 -14.51 -37.91 -0.46
N THR A 303 -14.00 -37.05 -1.35
CA THR A 303 -13.46 -37.47 -2.66
C THR A 303 -12.10 -36.83 -2.94
N ASN A 304 -11.36 -37.37 -3.90
CA ASN A 304 -10.11 -36.76 -4.38
C ASN A 304 -10.31 -35.66 -5.43
N GLU A 305 -11.56 -35.35 -5.78
CA GLU A 305 -11.89 -34.36 -6.79
C GLU A 305 -11.75 -32.93 -6.25
N LEU A 306 -11.29 -32.03 -7.12
CA LEU A 306 -11.23 -30.59 -6.86
C LEU A 306 -12.48 -29.90 -7.41
N ALA A 307 -13.03 -28.95 -6.67
CA ALA A 307 -14.10 -28.05 -7.09
C ALA A 307 -13.57 -26.62 -7.16
N ASP A 308 -13.90 -25.93 -8.24
CA ASP A 308 -13.54 -24.53 -8.44
C ASP A 308 -14.41 -23.63 -7.57
N VAL A 309 -13.74 -22.77 -6.79
CA VAL A 309 -14.36 -21.68 -6.06
C VAL A 309 -14.11 -20.41 -6.87
N LYS A 310 -15.20 -19.87 -7.43
CA LYS A 310 -15.17 -18.61 -8.18
C LYS A 310 -14.72 -17.47 -7.27
N SER A 311 -13.81 -16.64 -7.75
CA SER A 311 -13.42 -15.36 -7.16
C SER A 311 -14.51 -14.30 -7.33
N VAL A 312 -14.37 -13.15 -6.65
CA VAL A 312 -15.23 -11.98 -6.85
C VAL A 312 -15.17 -11.49 -8.30
N PHE A 313 -14.01 -11.59 -8.93
CA PHE A 313 -13.81 -11.23 -10.33
C PHE A 313 -14.62 -12.12 -11.27
N GLU A 314 -14.54 -13.44 -11.10
CA GLU A 314 -15.31 -14.41 -11.90
C GLU A 314 -16.82 -14.36 -11.62
N ARG A 315 -17.25 -13.87 -10.45
CA ARG A 315 -18.67 -13.65 -10.13
C ARG A 315 -19.23 -12.37 -10.74
N SER A 316 -18.37 -11.46 -11.19
CA SER A 316 -18.72 -10.16 -11.76
C SER A 316 -18.19 -9.98 -13.18
N ASP A 317 -18.00 -11.08 -13.93
CA ASP A 317 -17.59 -11.11 -15.34
C ASP A 317 -16.17 -10.57 -15.65
N TYR A 318 -15.29 -10.50 -14.66
CA TYR A 318 -13.87 -10.13 -14.79
C TYR A 318 -12.93 -11.35 -14.65
N SER A 319 -13.24 -12.46 -15.32
CA SER A 319 -12.62 -13.78 -15.06
C SER A 319 -11.09 -13.88 -15.19
N SER A 320 -10.43 -12.93 -15.86
CA SER A 320 -8.97 -12.89 -16.02
C SER A 320 -8.22 -12.31 -14.81
N TYR A 321 -8.90 -11.55 -13.94
CA TYR A 321 -8.24 -10.80 -12.87
C TYR A 321 -8.03 -11.60 -11.59
N LYS A 322 -6.94 -11.28 -10.90
CA LYS A 322 -6.59 -11.84 -9.60
C LYS A 322 -5.71 -10.88 -8.81
N MET A 323 -5.83 -10.95 -7.49
CA MET A 323 -5.03 -10.18 -6.55
C MET A 323 -4.83 -10.97 -5.26
N THR A 324 -3.83 -10.58 -4.48
CA THR A 324 -3.60 -11.05 -3.12
C THR A 324 -3.77 -9.90 -2.14
N THR A 325 -4.23 -10.21 -0.94
CA THR A 325 -4.36 -9.22 0.14
C THR A 325 -3.05 -8.49 0.46
N HIS A 326 -1.90 -9.14 0.28
CA HIS A 326 -0.59 -8.52 0.56
C HIS A 326 -0.17 -7.48 -0.48
N GLN A 327 -0.61 -7.61 -1.74
CA GLN A 327 -0.32 -6.63 -2.79
C GLN A 327 -0.89 -5.24 -2.44
N ILE A 328 -2.04 -5.18 -1.75
CA ILE A 328 -2.63 -3.91 -1.28
C ILE A 328 -1.67 -3.17 -0.35
N ARG A 329 -1.08 -3.88 0.62
CA ARG A 329 -0.11 -3.29 1.53
C ARG A 329 1.17 -2.83 0.82
N HIS A 330 1.62 -3.57 -0.20
CA HIS A 330 2.72 -3.14 -1.06
C HIS A 330 2.36 -1.84 -1.79
N LEU A 331 1.18 -1.77 -2.42
CA LEU A 331 0.70 -0.58 -3.11
C LEU A 331 0.70 0.65 -2.20
N LEU A 332 0.10 0.55 -1.01
CA LEU A 332 0.05 1.68 -0.07
C LEU A 332 1.44 2.14 0.39
N THR A 333 2.34 1.18 0.66
CA THR A 333 3.73 1.50 1.02
C THR A 333 4.44 2.21 -0.15
N THR A 334 4.24 1.73 -1.37
CA THR A 334 4.81 2.33 -2.59
C THR A 334 4.26 3.74 -2.80
N ILE A 335 2.95 3.96 -2.75
CA ILE A 335 2.32 5.27 -2.90
C ILE A 335 2.89 6.26 -1.89
N ALA A 336 2.96 5.88 -0.60
CA ALA A 336 3.47 6.76 0.44
C ALA A 336 4.94 7.14 0.20
N LYS A 337 5.77 6.16 -0.16
CA LYS A 337 7.21 6.39 -0.35
C LYS A 337 7.50 7.19 -1.62
N VAL A 338 6.83 6.88 -2.74
CA VAL A 338 6.93 7.60 -4.02
C VAL A 338 6.54 9.07 -3.84
N ASN A 339 5.55 9.36 -3.00
CA ASN A 339 5.11 10.71 -2.66
C ASN A 339 5.92 11.35 -1.49
N GLY A 340 7.05 10.75 -1.10
CA GLY A 340 8.03 11.35 -0.21
C GLY A 340 7.78 11.16 1.30
N MET A 341 6.97 10.18 1.72
CA MET A 341 6.85 9.86 3.15
C MET A 341 8.21 9.40 3.71
N GLU A 342 8.56 9.92 4.89
CA GLU A 342 9.80 9.53 5.57
C GLU A 342 9.76 8.07 6.02
N THR A 343 10.93 7.43 6.07
CA THR A 343 11.05 5.99 6.34
C THR A 343 10.58 5.64 7.75
N GLU A 344 10.88 6.47 8.74
CA GLU A 344 10.44 6.26 10.13
C GLU A 344 8.92 6.37 10.24
N LEU A 345 8.34 7.44 9.68
CA LEU A 345 6.89 7.64 9.65
C LEU A 345 6.16 6.50 8.92
N LEU A 346 6.73 6.01 7.81
CA LEU A 346 6.21 4.85 7.08
C LEU A 346 6.33 3.55 7.89
N THR A 347 7.40 3.38 8.67
CA THR A 347 7.59 2.22 9.56
C THR A 347 6.50 2.20 10.62
N LYS A 348 6.24 3.36 11.22
CA LYS A 348 5.19 3.56 12.22
C LYS A 348 3.80 3.33 11.60
N TRP A 349 3.47 4.02 10.52
CA TRP A 349 2.19 3.87 9.82
C TRP A 349 1.92 2.45 9.35
N ALA A 350 2.97 1.68 9.00
CA ALA A 350 2.81 0.29 8.61
C ALA A 350 2.86 -0.72 9.78
N GLY A 351 2.97 -0.27 11.04
CA GLY A 351 3.06 -1.12 12.23
C GLY A 351 4.26 -2.07 12.22
N ARG A 352 5.42 -1.59 11.73
CA ARG A 352 6.66 -2.38 11.61
C ARG A 352 7.56 -2.15 12.82
N ALA A 353 8.16 -3.24 13.32
CA ALA A 353 9.07 -3.18 14.47
C ALA A 353 10.49 -2.68 14.13
N ASN A 354 10.86 -2.69 12.85
CA ASN A 354 12.19 -2.29 12.39
C ASN A 354 12.09 -1.74 10.97
N GLU A 355 12.78 -0.65 10.70
CA GLU A 355 12.85 0.00 9.39
C GLU A 355 13.40 -0.91 8.30
N LYS A 356 14.29 -1.86 8.63
CA LYS A 356 14.81 -2.85 7.68
C LYS A 356 13.69 -3.68 7.04
N HIS A 357 12.55 -3.83 7.72
CA HIS A 357 11.38 -4.50 7.15
C HIS A 357 10.74 -3.69 6.02
N ASN A 358 10.97 -2.37 5.92
CA ASN A 358 10.48 -1.56 4.82
C ASN A 358 11.11 -1.98 3.50
N ARG A 359 12.35 -2.49 3.48
CA ARG A 359 13.08 -2.86 2.25
C ARG A 359 12.31 -3.81 1.35
N VAL A 360 11.63 -4.81 1.91
CA VAL A 360 10.84 -5.81 1.15
C VAL A 360 9.59 -5.21 0.49
N TYR A 361 9.12 -4.08 1.01
CA TYR A 361 7.97 -3.32 0.49
C TYR A 361 8.39 -2.07 -0.26
N ASN A 362 9.68 -1.75 -0.23
CA ASN A 362 10.23 -0.57 -0.83
C ASN A 362 10.61 -0.88 -2.26
N HIS A 363 9.67 -0.63 -3.16
CA HIS A 363 9.93 -0.69 -4.60
C HIS A 363 10.39 0.66 -5.16
N THR A 364 10.70 1.65 -4.29
CA THR A 364 11.12 2.98 -4.75
C THR A 364 12.55 3.01 -5.27
N LEU A 365 12.77 3.99 -6.16
CA LEU A 365 14.01 4.20 -6.89
C LEU A 365 15.22 4.47 -5.97
N PRO A 366 16.42 4.02 -6.34
CA PRO A 366 17.68 4.55 -5.81
C PRO A 366 17.90 6.03 -6.14
N GLU A 367 17.37 6.54 -7.26
CA GLU A 367 17.44 7.98 -7.62
C GLU A 367 16.85 8.88 -6.52
N GLN A 368 15.79 8.43 -5.85
CA GLN A 368 15.21 9.16 -4.71
C GLN A 368 16.10 9.12 -3.46
N TYR A 369 16.91 8.07 -3.30
CA TYR A 369 17.87 7.92 -2.20
C TYR A 369 19.13 8.78 -2.42
N ASN A 370 19.66 8.82 -3.65
CA ASN A 370 20.82 9.62 -4.00
C ASN A 370 20.54 11.13 -3.85
N LYS A 371 19.29 11.56 -4.07
CA LYS A 371 18.85 12.94 -3.87
C LYS A 371 18.68 13.32 -2.39
N GLN A 372 18.26 12.39 -1.54
CA GLN A 372 18.25 12.61 -0.09
C GLN A 372 19.69 12.69 0.44
N LEU A 373 20.60 11.85 -0.05
CA LEU A 373 22.02 11.95 0.27
C LEU A 373 22.61 13.29 -0.21
N SER A 374 22.36 13.73 -1.44
CA SER A 374 22.89 15.01 -1.95
C SER A 374 22.41 16.22 -1.14
N VAL A 375 21.15 16.20 -0.67
CA VAL A 375 20.58 17.24 0.20
C VAL A 375 21.13 17.16 1.63
N ILE A 376 21.41 15.95 2.14
CA ILE A 376 21.97 15.73 3.49
C ILE A 376 23.48 16.04 3.54
N THR A 377 24.24 15.77 2.47
CA THR A 377 25.69 16.00 2.44
C THR A 377 26.11 17.42 2.09
N GLY A 378 25.18 18.33 1.74
CA GLY A 378 25.49 19.76 1.56
C GLY A 378 26.66 20.05 0.61
N ASN A 379 26.92 19.18 -0.38
CA ASN A 379 28.01 19.35 -1.31
C ASN A 379 27.49 19.87 -2.65
N ASP A 380 27.10 21.15 -2.65
CA ASP A 380 27.05 21.99 -3.85
C ASP A 380 28.43 22.59 -4.18
N LYS A 381 29.52 22.06 -3.63
CA LYS A 381 30.87 22.52 -3.97
C LYS A 381 31.76 21.39 -4.46
N ALA A 382 32.18 21.57 -5.70
CA ALA A 382 33.31 20.93 -6.36
C ALA A 382 34.44 20.60 -5.37
N SER A 383 34.66 19.32 -5.11
CA SER A 383 35.96 18.73 -4.77
C SER A 383 35.80 17.23 -4.55
N ASN A 384 35.89 16.48 -5.65
CA ASN A 384 36.87 15.40 -5.77
C ASN A 384 36.73 14.76 -7.14
N GLU A 385 37.83 14.84 -7.88
CA GLU A 385 38.01 14.25 -9.19
C GLU A 385 37.93 12.71 -9.13
N ASN A 386 37.49 12.13 -10.25
CA ASN A 386 37.65 10.74 -10.67
C ASN A 386 36.77 9.65 -10.04
N LEU A 387 35.46 9.74 -10.26
CA LEU A 387 34.66 8.60 -10.76
C LEU A 387 33.34 9.15 -11.32
N PRO A 388 32.99 8.93 -12.60
CA PRO A 388 31.66 9.26 -13.09
C PRO A 388 30.67 8.41 -12.30
N VAL A 389 29.75 9.04 -11.58
CA VAL A 389 28.62 8.34 -10.95
C VAL A 389 27.78 7.80 -12.10
N ILE A 390 28.02 6.54 -12.47
CA ILE A 390 27.18 5.82 -13.43
C ILE A 390 25.86 5.57 -12.71
N GLU A 391 24.89 6.43 -12.99
CA GLU A 391 23.51 6.26 -12.53
C GLU A 391 22.90 5.05 -13.25
N ILE A 392 22.88 3.90 -12.57
CA ILE A 392 22.22 2.71 -13.09
C ILE A 392 20.71 2.93 -12.99
N LEU A 393 20.10 3.38 -14.11
CA LEU A 393 18.65 3.49 -14.29
C LEU A 393 17.97 2.15 -13.96
N LYS A 394 17.30 2.07 -12.81
CA LYS A 394 16.50 0.89 -12.45
C LYS A 394 15.11 1.01 -13.10
N PRO A 395 14.64 0.01 -13.87
CA PRO A 395 13.37 0.11 -14.60
C PRO A 395 12.17 0.23 -13.65
N GLU A 396 11.36 1.28 -13.82
CA GLU A 396 10.12 1.52 -13.08
C GLU A 396 9.00 0.59 -13.56
N THR A 397 8.02 0.29 -12.68
CA THR A 397 6.77 -0.34 -13.10
C THR A 397 5.77 0.71 -13.61
N ILE A 398 4.88 0.34 -14.54
CA ILE A 398 3.86 1.27 -15.06
C ILE A 398 2.98 1.82 -13.93
N GLN A 399 2.68 0.99 -12.93
CA GLN A 399 1.86 1.41 -11.80
C GLN A 399 2.59 2.38 -10.86
N GLU A 400 3.90 2.23 -10.66
CA GLU A 400 4.71 3.22 -9.94
C GLU A 400 4.70 4.58 -10.66
N ILE A 401 4.81 4.57 -11.98
CA ILE A 401 4.65 5.76 -12.82
C ILE A 401 3.27 6.37 -12.56
N ASN A 402 2.18 5.62 -12.75
CA ASN A 402 0.81 6.11 -12.58
C ASN A 402 0.49 6.64 -11.17
N THR A 403 1.19 6.17 -10.12
CA THR A 403 1.02 6.66 -8.74
C THR A 403 1.70 8.00 -8.43
N ASN A 404 2.49 8.55 -9.37
CA ASN A 404 3.11 9.86 -9.21
C ASN A 404 2.09 10.98 -9.42
N ALA A 405 2.01 11.91 -8.47
CA ALA A 405 1.08 13.05 -8.56
C ALA A 405 1.40 14.07 -9.67
N SER A 406 2.58 14.00 -10.30
CA SER A 406 2.95 14.85 -11.45
C SER A 406 3.97 14.11 -12.31
N LEU A 407 3.49 13.55 -13.43
CA LEU A 407 4.30 12.75 -14.35
C LEU A 407 5.06 13.59 -15.37
N THR A 408 4.44 14.67 -15.84
CA THR A 408 5.01 15.57 -16.84
C THR A 408 5.27 16.94 -16.25
N ALA A 409 6.34 17.59 -16.73
CA ALA A 409 6.59 19.00 -16.47
C ALA A 409 7.01 19.67 -17.78
N HIS A 410 6.31 20.75 -18.14
CA HIS A 410 6.59 21.52 -19.34
C HIS A 410 7.13 22.89 -18.98
N GLN A 411 8.22 23.31 -19.62
CA GLN A 411 8.73 24.66 -19.44
C GLN A 411 7.73 25.67 -20.01
N THR A 412 7.38 26.66 -19.20
CA THR A 412 6.53 27.78 -19.62
C THR A 412 7.34 29.07 -19.64
N GLU A 413 6.72 30.14 -20.13
CA GLU A 413 7.35 31.46 -20.24
C GLU A 413 7.82 31.99 -18.88
N PHE A 414 7.05 31.74 -17.82
CA PHE A 414 7.26 32.27 -16.46
C PHE A 414 7.80 31.24 -15.46
N GLY A 415 7.86 29.95 -15.81
CA GLY A 415 8.24 28.90 -14.87
C GLY A 415 8.20 27.51 -15.49
N ALA A 416 7.45 26.60 -14.86
CA ALA A 416 7.13 25.30 -15.38
C ALA A 416 5.68 24.91 -15.01
N CYS A 417 5.01 24.24 -15.94
CA CYS A 417 3.69 23.66 -15.76
C CYS A 417 3.84 22.22 -15.27
N ILE A 418 3.15 21.86 -14.18
CA ILE A 418 3.09 20.48 -13.67
C ILE A 418 1.80 19.74 -14.06
N HIS A 419 1.05 20.31 -15.01
CA HIS A 419 -0.13 19.68 -15.60
C HIS A 419 0.25 18.35 -16.24
N ASP A 420 -0.61 17.34 -16.06
CA ASP A 420 -0.47 16.05 -16.70
C ASP A 420 -1.13 16.04 -18.08
N TYR A 421 -0.30 16.23 -19.11
CA TYR A 421 -0.75 16.25 -20.51
C TYR A 421 -1.13 14.87 -21.05
N ILE A 422 -0.82 13.79 -20.32
CA ILE A 422 -1.28 12.43 -20.66
C ILE A 422 -2.78 12.32 -20.36
N ILE A 423 -3.24 12.96 -19.27
CA ILE A 423 -4.64 12.88 -18.83
C ILE A 423 -5.53 13.82 -19.64
N SER A 424 -5.07 15.03 -19.97
CA SER A 424 -5.86 15.97 -20.78
C SER A 424 -5.03 17.08 -21.42
N PRO A 425 -5.49 17.68 -22.53
CA PRO A 425 -4.91 18.93 -23.04
C PRO A 425 -5.09 20.13 -22.10
N CYS A 426 -4.28 21.17 -22.29
CA CYS A 426 -4.36 22.39 -21.49
C CYS A 426 -5.59 23.25 -21.86
N SER A 427 -6.59 23.30 -20.97
CA SER A 427 -7.76 24.19 -21.05
C SER A 427 -7.49 25.67 -20.75
N LYS A 428 -6.28 26.03 -20.32
CA LYS A 428 -5.91 27.42 -19.98
C LYS A 428 -5.36 28.21 -21.18
N HIS A 429 -5.13 27.55 -22.32
CA HIS A 429 -4.73 28.20 -23.58
C HIS A 429 -3.61 29.24 -23.41
N ARG A 430 -2.51 28.86 -22.74
CA ARG A 430 -1.33 29.71 -22.42
C ARG A 430 -1.57 30.84 -21.42
N ASN A 431 -2.71 30.90 -20.75
CA ASN A 431 -2.90 31.76 -19.58
C ASN A 431 -2.20 31.17 -18.33
N CYS A 432 -0.88 31.00 -18.41
CA CYS A 432 -0.08 30.31 -17.38
C CYS A 432 0.06 31.12 -16.09
N VAL A 433 0.04 32.46 -16.17
CA VAL A 433 0.21 33.35 -15.00
C VAL A 433 -0.84 33.08 -13.93
N THR A 434 -2.11 32.99 -14.34
CA THR A 434 -3.22 32.82 -13.42
C THR A 434 -3.56 31.34 -13.20
N CYS A 435 -2.70 30.41 -13.63
CA CYS A 435 -2.95 28.98 -13.52
C CYS A 435 -2.39 28.45 -12.21
N ALA A 436 -3.22 27.82 -11.38
CA ALA A 436 -2.76 27.17 -10.17
C ALA A 436 -1.68 26.12 -10.44
N GLU A 437 -1.61 25.46 -11.60
CA GLU A 437 -0.62 24.42 -11.91
C GLU A 437 0.73 24.95 -12.43
N GLN A 438 0.88 26.28 -12.51
CA GLN A 438 2.14 26.96 -12.83
C GLN A 438 3.02 27.05 -11.59
N VAL A 439 4.30 26.70 -11.73
CA VAL A 439 5.31 26.81 -10.68
C VAL A 439 6.45 27.71 -11.17
N CYS A 440 6.69 28.80 -10.45
CA CYS A 440 7.82 29.71 -10.65
C CYS A 440 8.98 29.34 -9.72
N ILE A 441 10.21 29.71 -10.10
CA ILE A 441 11.42 29.38 -9.34
C ILE A 441 12.11 30.69 -8.97
N LYS A 442 12.35 30.93 -7.68
CA LYS A 442 13.15 32.09 -7.22
C LYS A 442 14.59 31.96 -7.73
N GLY A 443 15.16 33.07 -8.20
CA GLY A 443 16.51 33.13 -8.80
C GLY A 443 16.55 32.94 -10.31
N ASP A 444 15.42 32.67 -10.99
CA ASP A 444 15.32 32.63 -12.45
C ASP A 444 15.09 34.05 -13.00
N GLU A 445 16.17 34.85 -13.09
CA GLU A 445 16.12 36.26 -13.50
C GLU A 445 15.44 36.48 -14.85
N VAL A 446 15.69 35.59 -15.82
CA VAL A 446 15.11 35.70 -17.17
C VAL A 446 13.59 35.62 -17.12
N LYS A 447 13.05 34.68 -16.34
CA LYS A 447 11.59 34.52 -16.22
C LYS A 447 10.96 35.57 -15.34
N LEU A 448 11.68 36.05 -14.31
CA LEU A 448 11.24 37.18 -13.50
C LEU A 448 11.09 38.44 -14.37
N GLU A 449 12.06 38.74 -15.23
CA GLU A 449 11.97 39.88 -16.16
C GLU A 449 10.82 39.73 -17.16
N ARG A 450 10.54 38.51 -17.66
CA ARG A 450 9.36 38.26 -18.48
C ARG A 450 8.06 38.52 -17.72
N LEU A 451 8.00 38.15 -16.45
CA LEU A 451 6.84 38.39 -15.60
C LEU A 451 6.62 39.90 -15.34
N LYS A 452 7.69 40.66 -15.10
CA LYS A 452 7.64 42.13 -15.00
C LYS A 452 7.16 42.78 -16.30
N LYS A 453 7.66 42.33 -17.46
CA LYS A 453 7.19 42.80 -18.78
C LYS A 453 5.71 42.51 -18.99
N ARG A 454 5.24 41.32 -18.56
CA ARG A 454 3.82 40.97 -18.61
C ARG A 454 2.99 41.89 -17.72
N LEU A 455 3.42 42.16 -16.49
CA LEU A 455 2.73 43.07 -15.57
C LEU A 455 2.59 44.48 -16.19
N ALA A 456 3.68 45.05 -16.72
CA ALA A 456 3.67 46.37 -17.34
C ALA A 456 2.72 46.45 -18.54
N SER A 457 2.69 45.39 -19.37
CA SER A 457 1.80 45.32 -20.53
C SER A 457 0.33 45.24 -20.13
N GLU A 458 0.00 44.46 -19.08
CA GLU A 458 -1.38 44.36 -18.59
C GLU A 458 -1.86 45.66 -17.94
N GLN A 459 -0.99 46.37 -17.22
CA GLN A 459 -1.30 47.69 -16.65
C GLN A 459 -1.62 48.72 -17.74
N LEU A 460 -0.84 48.75 -18.82
CA LEU A 460 -1.10 49.64 -19.95
C LEU A 460 -2.46 49.36 -20.60
N LEU A 461 -2.80 48.09 -20.80
CA LEU A 461 -4.06 47.69 -21.43
C LEU A 461 -5.28 47.83 -20.51
N LEU A 462 -5.08 47.92 -19.19
CA LEU A 462 -6.17 48.12 -18.23
C LEU A 462 -6.87 49.46 -18.44
N GLU A 463 -6.14 50.51 -18.79
CA GLU A 463 -6.69 51.84 -19.05
C GLU A 463 -7.64 51.82 -20.24
N SER A 464 -7.25 51.15 -21.33
CA SER A 464 -8.08 51.00 -22.52
C SER A 464 -9.33 50.14 -22.26
N ASP A 465 -9.19 49.06 -21.48
CA ASP A 465 -10.34 48.23 -21.07
C ASP A 465 -11.32 48.99 -20.19
N LYS A 466 -10.82 49.86 -19.31
CA LYS A 466 -11.64 50.70 -18.45
C LYS A 466 -12.44 51.70 -19.29
N ALA A 467 -11.79 52.39 -20.22
CA ALA A 467 -12.47 53.30 -21.14
C ALA A 467 -13.55 52.58 -21.96
N ALA A 468 -13.26 51.39 -22.50
CA ALA A 468 -14.25 50.60 -23.24
C ALA A 468 -15.44 50.14 -22.38
N MET A 469 -15.22 49.87 -21.08
CA MET A 469 -16.29 49.57 -20.13
C MET A 469 -17.16 50.79 -19.86
N ASP A 470 -16.54 51.95 -19.61
CA ASP A 470 -17.22 53.21 -19.34
C ASP A 470 -18.06 53.66 -20.56
N ASP A 471 -17.58 53.36 -21.78
CA ASP A 471 -18.27 53.59 -23.05
C ASP A 471 -19.41 52.58 -23.33
N GLY A 472 -19.63 51.60 -22.45
CA GLY A 472 -20.71 50.62 -22.55
C GLY A 472 -20.51 49.55 -23.64
N SER A 473 -19.26 49.32 -24.06
CA SER A 473 -18.95 48.28 -25.05
C SER A 473 -19.31 46.88 -24.53
N ILE A 474 -20.02 46.10 -25.34
CA ILE A 474 -20.52 44.77 -24.97
C ILE A 474 -19.34 43.84 -24.61
N GLY A 475 -19.30 43.36 -23.37
CA GLY A 475 -18.30 42.41 -22.88
C GLY A 475 -16.99 43.01 -22.38
N ALA A 476 -16.83 44.34 -22.40
CA ALA A 476 -15.63 45.02 -21.88
C ALA A 476 -15.42 44.80 -20.37
N ASP A 477 -16.51 44.63 -19.62
CA ASP A 477 -16.52 44.26 -18.20
C ASP A 477 -15.72 42.98 -17.91
N ARG A 478 -15.86 41.94 -18.76
CA ARG A 478 -15.15 40.67 -18.59
C ARG A 478 -13.66 40.80 -18.81
N HIS A 479 -13.26 41.59 -19.82
CA HIS A 479 -11.86 41.82 -20.14
C HIS A 479 -11.17 42.60 -19.01
N TYR A 480 -11.81 43.68 -18.53
CA TYR A 480 -11.31 44.48 -17.42
C TYR A 480 -11.13 43.66 -16.14
N ASN A 481 -12.15 42.89 -15.73
CA ASN A 481 -12.08 42.07 -14.51
C ASN A 481 -10.98 40.99 -14.60
N LYS A 482 -10.85 40.32 -15.74
CA LYS A 482 -9.78 39.34 -15.98
C LYS A 482 -8.40 39.98 -15.93
N ARG A 483 -8.27 41.21 -16.40
CA ARG A 483 -7.00 41.95 -16.39
C ARG A 483 -6.61 42.38 -14.99
N LEU A 484 -7.55 42.87 -14.19
CA LEU A 484 -7.34 43.15 -12.76
C LEU A 484 -6.82 41.91 -12.01
N GLU A 485 -7.43 40.75 -12.26
CA GLU A 485 -6.99 39.48 -11.65
C GLU A 485 -5.55 39.12 -12.09
N THR A 486 -5.24 39.27 -13.39
CA THR A 486 -3.91 38.96 -13.93
C THR A 486 -2.84 39.90 -13.34
N ILE A 487 -3.13 41.20 -13.25
CA ILE A 487 -2.25 42.21 -12.65
C ILE A 487 -1.97 41.86 -11.19
N LYS A 488 -3.02 41.56 -10.41
CA LYS A 488 -2.89 41.17 -9.00
C LYS A 488 -1.96 39.96 -8.84
N ILE A 489 -2.17 38.91 -9.60
CA ILE A 489 -1.37 37.68 -9.52
C ILE A 489 0.08 37.92 -9.97
N CYS A 490 0.29 38.68 -11.05
CA CYS A 490 1.64 39.05 -11.49
C CYS A 490 2.40 39.80 -10.38
N SER A 491 1.78 40.80 -9.75
CA SER A 491 2.39 41.55 -8.65
C SER A 491 2.74 40.64 -7.47
N GLU A 492 1.79 39.83 -7.00
CA GLU A 492 2.03 38.90 -5.88
C GLU A 492 3.15 37.88 -6.19
N LEU A 493 3.23 37.40 -7.43
CA LEU A 493 4.30 36.50 -7.86
C LEU A 493 5.65 37.20 -7.89
N ILE A 494 5.72 38.43 -8.40
CA ILE A 494 6.95 39.23 -8.43
C ILE A 494 7.42 39.49 -7.00
N ASP A 495 6.53 39.98 -6.12
CA ASP A 495 6.84 40.30 -4.73
C ASP A 495 7.49 39.10 -4.02
N ARG A 496 6.91 37.90 -4.21
CA ARG A 496 7.43 36.65 -3.64
C ARG A 496 8.73 36.19 -4.29
N LEU A 497 8.92 36.41 -5.59
CA LEU A 497 10.17 36.05 -6.28
C LEU A 497 11.32 37.01 -5.93
N THR A 498 11.02 38.24 -5.50
CA THR A 498 12.01 39.24 -5.07
C THR A 498 12.18 39.30 -3.54
N ASP A 499 11.45 38.51 -2.78
CA ASP A 499 11.52 38.50 -1.30
C ASP A 499 12.84 37.90 -0.82
N ASP A 500 13.78 38.74 -0.37
CA ASP A 500 15.12 38.37 0.11
C ASP A 500 15.13 37.36 1.27
N SER A 501 14.00 37.19 1.98
CA SER A 501 13.89 36.18 3.05
C SER A 501 13.82 34.74 2.51
N LEU A 502 13.49 34.56 1.23
CA LEU A 502 13.41 33.25 0.58
C LEU A 502 14.74 32.87 -0.09
N PRO A 503 15.25 31.64 0.07
CA PRO A 503 16.46 31.22 -0.64
C PRO A 503 16.20 31.02 -2.14
N ASP A 504 17.23 31.21 -2.96
CA ASP A 504 17.17 30.90 -4.39
C ASP A 504 16.89 29.41 -4.62
N GLY A 505 16.13 29.12 -5.69
CA GLY A 505 15.63 27.79 -5.98
C GLY A 505 14.31 27.43 -5.28
N THR A 506 13.78 28.31 -4.41
CA THR A 506 12.44 28.16 -3.82
C THR A 506 11.37 28.11 -4.91
N LEU A 507 10.45 27.15 -4.79
CA LEU A 507 9.35 26.98 -5.72
C LEU A 507 8.12 27.74 -5.24
N ILE A 508 7.53 28.52 -6.14
CA ILE A 508 6.44 29.44 -5.85
C ILE A 508 5.25 29.10 -6.76
N LYS A 509 4.07 28.93 -6.19
CA LYS A 509 2.86 28.48 -6.90
C LYS A 509 1.63 29.27 -6.43
N LEU A 510 0.71 29.53 -7.35
CA LEU A 510 -0.57 30.14 -7.04
C LEU A 510 -1.51 29.13 -6.35
N SER A 511 -2.13 29.52 -5.25
CA SER A 511 -3.19 28.77 -4.58
C SER A 511 -4.51 29.55 -4.68
N SER A 512 -5.48 29.01 -5.42
CA SER A 512 -6.83 29.56 -5.51
C SER A 512 -7.85 28.56 -4.95
N GLU A 513 -8.82 29.05 -4.17
CA GLU A 513 -9.95 28.25 -3.65
C GLU A 513 -11.02 28.01 -4.72
N VAL A 514 -11.06 28.85 -5.76
CA VAL A 514 -12.08 28.81 -6.83
C VAL A 514 -11.61 27.98 -8.03
N GLU A 515 -10.29 27.87 -8.27
CA GLU A 515 -9.77 27.11 -9.40
C GLU A 515 -9.86 25.60 -9.19
N MET A 516 -10.65 24.95 -10.05
CA MET A 516 -10.65 23.49 -10.21
C MET A 516 -9.40 23.06 -10.98
N SER A 517 -8.70 22.04 -10.49
CA SER A 517 -7.53 21.47 -11.18
C SER A 517 -7.93 20.88 -12.54
N HIS A 518 -6.98 20.70 -13.45
CA HIS A 518 -7.27 20.07 -14.74
C HIS A 518 -7.83 18.66 -14.58
N LEU A 519 -7.36 17.92 -13.57
CA LEU A 519 -7.90 16.62 -13.21
C LEU A 519 -9.36 16.72 -12.76
N ASP A 520 -9.71 17.70 -11.92
CA ASP A 520 -11.09 17.88 -11.45
C ASP A 520 -12.03 18.22 -12.63
N LYS A 521 -11.58 19.05 -13.57
CA LYS A 521 -12.34 19.34 -14.80
C LYS A 521 -12.49 18.13 -15.70
N ALA A 522 -11.43 17.35 -15.89
CA ALA A 522 -11.47 16.13 -16.69
C ALA A 522 -12.40 15.07 -16.06
N LEU A 523 -12.41 14.98 -14.74
CA LEU A 523 -13.32 14.12 -14.00
C LEU A 523 -14.78 14.59 -14.15
N ASP A 524 -15.05 15.89 -13.98
CA ASP A 524 -16.39 16.47 -14.17
C ASP A 524 -16.91 16.28 -15.60
N ILE A 525 -16.08 16.51 -16.63
CA ILE A 525 -16.43 16.26 -18.05
C ILE A 525 -16.82 14.80 -18.28
N ASN A 526 -16.18 13.87 -17.56
CA ASN A 526 -16.45 12.44 -17.65
C ASN A 526 -17.53 11.96 -16.66
N ASN A 527 -18.28 12.88 -16.03
CA ASN A 527 -19.28 12.57 -14.98
C ASN A 527 -18.72 11.75 -13.80
N ARG A 528 -17.42 11.85 -13.53
CA ARG A 528 -16.75 11.22 -12.39
C ARG A 528 -16.46 12.31 -11.36
N LYS A 529 -16.90 12.16 -10.12
CA LYS A 529 -16.48 13.07 -9.05
C LYS A 529 -15.15 12.61 -8.50
N ARG A 530 -14.16 13.51 -8.39
CA ARG A 530 -13.08 13.28 -7.43
C ARG A 530 -13.72 13.19 -6.05
N LEU A 531 -13.14 12.34 -5.21
CA LEU A 531 -13.45 12.23 -3.78
C LEU A 531 -13.69 13.63 -3.17
N PRO A 532 -14.64 13.79 -2.22
CA PRO A 532 -15.31 15.06 -1.91
C PRO A 532 -14.34 16.24 -1.81
N LYS A 533 -14.76 17.42 -2.30
CA LYS A 533 -14.01 18.68 -2.17
C LYS A 533 -13.53 18.79 -0.73
N ILE A 534 -12.23 18.56 -0.52
CA ILE A 534 -11.62 18.82 0.77
C ILE A 534 -11.70 20.34 0.89
N GLU A 535 -12.60 20.85 1.74
CA GLU A 535 -12.57 22.23 2.19
C GLU A 535 -11.30 22.42 3.03
N LYS A 536 -10.14 22.39 2.36
CA LYS A 536 -8.94 22.96 2.93
C LYS A 536 -9.20 24.46 2.89
N LYS A 537 -9.32 25.10 4.06
CA LYS A 537 -9.08 26.55 4.17
C LYS A 537 -7.67 26.80 3.65
N ARG A 538 -7.54 27.02 2.33
CA ARG A 538 -6.26 27.33 1.70
C ARG A 538 -6.19 28.82 1.73
N GLN A 539 -5.12 29.38 2.32
CA GLN A 539 -4.84 30.79 2.12
C GLN A 539 -4.81 31.05 0.60
N THR A 540 -5.69 31.91 0.12
CA THR A 540 -5.71 32.30 -1.29
C THR A 540 -4.50 33.19 -1.56
N GLY A 541 -3.87 33.01 -2.71
CA GLY A 541 -2.69 33.78 -3.14
C GLY A 541 -1.46 32.92 -3.40
N VAL A 542 -0.33 33.59 -3.60
CA VAL A 542 0.96 32.99 -3.95
C VAL A 542 1.63 32.35 -2.74
N GLN A 543 2.00 31.07 -2.85
CA GLN A 543 2.59 30.28 -1.76
C GLN A 543 3.89 29.58 -2.18
N THR A 544 4.76 29.35 -1.20
CA THR A 544 5.95 28.52 -1.34
C THR A 544 5.59 27.03 -1.28
N LEU A 545 6.18 26.24 -2.17
CA LEU A 545 6.07 24.78 -2.17
C LEU A 545 7.14 24.17 -1.25
N ASN A 546 6.69 23.48 -0.20
CA ASN A 546 7.58 22.79 0.74
C ASN A 546 8.39 21.64 0.09
N ARG A 547 7.94 21.12 -1.06
CA ARG A 547 8.65 20.06 -1.82
C ARG A 547 8.49 20.23 -3.33
N PRO A 548 9.54 19.98 -4.12
CA PRO A 548 9.46 20.02 -5.58
C PRO A 548 8.60 18.87 -6.13
N PRO A 549 7.68 19.17 -7.07
CA PRO A 549 7.00 18.13 -7.84
C PRO A 549 8.01 17.22 -8.55
N HIS A 550 7.72 15.91 -8.59
CA HIS A 550 8.66 14.90 -9.09
C HIS A 550 9.19 15.20 -10.50
N ALA A 551 8.30 15.55 -11.44
CA ALA A 551 8.68 15.91 -12.81
C ALA A 551 9.59 17.15 -12.88
N LEU A 552 9.34 18.17 -12.06
CA LEU A 552 10.20 19.35 -11.94
C LEU A 552 11.58 19.01 -11.38
N ALA A 553 11.61 18.05 -10.45
CA ALA A 553 12.83 17.58 -9.83
C ALA A 553 13.74 16.83 -10.83
N LYS A 554 13.17 16.12 -11.83
CA LYS A 554 13.92 15.50 -12.95
C LYS A 554 14.40 16.54 -13.98
N LEU A 555 13.62 17.61 -14.21
CA LEU A 555 13.97 18.69 -15.14
C LEU A 555 15.25 19.45 -14.75
N LYS A 556 15.51 19.65 -13.44
CA LYS A 556 16.78 20.24 -12.96
C LYS A 556 18.00 19.34 -13.24
N MET A 557 17.83 18.01 -13.23
CA MET A 557 18.93 17.06 -13.50
C MET A 557 19.33 17.02 -14.98
N LEU A 558 18.40 17.30 -15.90
CA LEU A 558 18.69 17.38 -17.34
C LEU A 558 19.37 18.69 -17.76
N ARG A 559 19.34 19.72 -16.90
CA ARG A 559 20.03 21.00 -17.12
C ARG A 559 21.42 21.02 -16.47
N GLY A 560 22.14 19.90 -16.51
CA GLY A 560 23.54 19.88 -16.08
C GLY A 560 24.34 20.98 -16.78
N SER A 561 25.23 21.61 -16.01
CA SER A 561 26.05 22.83 -16.25
C SER A 561 25.32 24.17 -16.26
#